data_AF-A0A2N2VE58-F1
#
_entry.id   AF-A0A2N2VE58-F1
#
_cell.length_a   1.000
_cell.length_b   1.000
_cell.length_c   1.000
_cell.angle_alpha   90.00
_cell.angle_beta   90.00
_cell.angle_gamma   90.00
#
_symmetry.space_group_name_H-M   'P 1'
#
loop_
_entity.id
_entity.type
_entity.pdbx_description
1 polymer ?
#
loop_
_entity_poly.entity_id
_entity_poly.type
_entity_poly.pdbx_seq_one_letter_code
_entity_poly.pdbx_strand_id
1 'polypeptide(L)'
;MPDMFEERKKQVLAPIFFEAGAALYDCQTFEYGIAYLLYLFSRLGATGLDPAHCAAILDDEEKKTAGQLAQLLQKHLRISEDLEEGLAKALRARNCLVHRFLIDNVERMLEVREHDALIKEIRGLRSTVQRCQKQLDPFARALAQSLDGASFDMWASEAKEQFLRDTREH
;
A
#
# COMPACT_ATOMS: atom_id res chain seq x y z
N MET A 1 -7.50 -0.77 -39.85
CA MET A 1 -8.67 -0.59 -38.98
C MET A 1 -8.19 -0.83 -37.55
N PRO A 2 -8.32 0.13 -36.63
CA PRO A 2 -8.11 -0.15 -35.21
C PRO A 2 -9.00 -1.33 -34.83
N ASP A 3 -8.47 -2.26 -34.03
CA ASP A 3 -9.24 -3.41 -33.57
C ASP A 3 -10.37 -2.91 -32.66
N MET A 4 -11.57 -2.82 -33.22
CA MET A 4 -12.79 -2.36 -32.54
C MET A 4 -13.05 -3.15 -31.25
N PHE A 5 -12.61 -4.42 -31.20
CA PHE A 5 -12.72 -5.24 -30.00
C PHE A 5 -11.78 -4.74 -28.89
N GLU A 6 -10.51 -4.50 -29.18
CA GLU A 6 -9.54 -4.02 -28.17
C GLU A 6 -9.89 -2.62 -27.66
N GLU A 7 -10.36 -1.72 -28.52
CA GLU A 7 -10.80 -0.38 -28.09
C GLU A 7 -12.02 -0.47 -27.17
N ARG A 8 -13.00 -1.31 -27.51
CA ARG A 8 -14.18 -1.52 -26.66
C ARG A 8 -13.81 -2.17 -25.33
N LYS A 9 -12.95 -3.18 -25.35
CA LYS A 9 -12.45 -3.87 -24.15
C LYS A 9 -11.74 -2.89 -23.22
N LYS A 10 -10.89 -2.01 -23.77
CA LYS A 10 -10.23 -0.95 -23.00
C LYS A 10 -11.24 -0.02 -22.33
N GLN A 11 -12.23 0.48 -23.07
CA GLN A 11 -13.27 1.37 -22.53
C GLN A 11 -14.09 0.71 -21.41
N VAL A 12 -14.47 -0.56 -21.63
CA VAL A 12 -15.29 -1.32 -20.67
C VAL A 12 -14.49 -1.63 -19.40
N LEU A 13 -13.23 -2.05 -19.51
CA LEU A 13 -12.43 -2.47 -18.35
C LEU A 13 -11.70 -1.32 -17.66
N ALA A 14 -11.58 -0.15 -18.30
CA ALA A 14 -10.85 1.01 -17.76
C ALA A 14 -11.23 1.36 -16.31
N PRO A 15 -12.52 1.40 -15.90
CA PRO A 15 -12.87 1.73 -14.51
C PRO A 15 -12.35 0.70 -13.49
N ILE A 16 -12.42 -0.59 -13.83
CA ILE A 16 -11.92 -1.67 -12.96
C ILE A 16 -10.39 -1.61 -12.88
N PHE A 17 -9.72 -1.41 -14.02
CA PHE A 17 -8.26 -1.29 -14.05
C PHE A 17 -7.75 -0.03 -13.34
N PHE A 18 -8.49 1.07 -13.41
CA PHE A 18 -8.18 2.27 -12.63
C PHE A 18 -8.21 1.97 -11.13
N GLU A 19 -9.27 1.33 -10.64
CA GLU A 19 -9.37 0.97 -9.22
C GLU A 19 -8.34 -0.09 -8.82
N ALA A 20 -8.02 -1.05 -9.69
CA ALA A 20 -6.97 -2.05 -9.44
C ALA A 20 -5.58 -1.41 -9.38
N GLY A 21 -5.27 -0.45 -10.27
CA GLY A 21 -4.03 0.31 -10.25
C GLY A 21 -3.91 1.17 -8.99
N ALA A 22 -4.99 1.85 -8.62
CA ALA A 22 -5.04 2.61 -7.36
C ALA A 22 -4.88 1.68 -6.14
N ALA A 23 -5.46 0.48 -6.18
CA ALA A 23 -5.28 -0.53 -5.14
C ALA A 23 -3.85 -1.04 -5.04
N LEU A 24 -3.18 -1.25 -6.18
CA LEU A 24 -1.78 -1.65 -6.22
C LEU A 24 -0.89 -0.57 -5.57
N TYR A 25 -1.12 0.70 -5.93
CA TYR A 25 -0.40 1.82 -5.31
C TYR A 25 -0.61 1.89 -3.79
N ASP A 26 -1.84 1.73 -3.31
CA ASP A 26 -2.14 1.70 -1.87
C ASP A 26 -1.40 0.54 -1.17
N CYS A 27 -1.35 -0.64 -1.81
CA CYS A 27 -0.64 -1.81 -1.28
C CYS A 27 0.88 -1.61 -1.24
N GLN A 28 1.47 -1.05 -2.30
CA GLN A 28 2.90 -0.75 -2.35
C GLN A 28 3.30 0.30 -1.31
N THR A 29 2.50 1.36 -1.18
CA THR A 29 2.70 2.39 -0.15
C THR A 29 2.64 1.79 1.26
N PHE A 30 1.69 0.87 1.48
CA PHE A 30 1.57 0.16 2.75
C PHE A 30 2.80 -0.72 3.05
N GLU A 31 3.27 -1.49 2.07
CA GLU A 31 4.48 -2.32 2.22
C GLU A 31 5.72 -1.48 2.51
N TYR A 32 5.89 -0.38 1.77
CA TYR A 32 6.95 0.59 2.02
C TYR A 32 6.85 1.16 3.44
N GLY A 33 5.66 1.52 3.91
CA GLY A 33 5.43 2.02 5.26
C GLY A 33 5.90 1.05 6.35
N ILE A 34 5.63 -0.25 6.18
CA ILE A 34 6.10 -1.29 7.13
C ILE A 34 7.64 -1.42 7.07
N ALA A 35 8.22 -1.49 5.87
CA ALA A 35 9.66 -1.57 5.70
C ALA A 35 10.39 -0.36 6.29
N TYR A 36 9.83 0.83 6.09
CA TYR A 36 10.39 2.08 6.60
C TYR A 36 10.34 2.13 8.13
N LEU A 37 9.23 1.69 8.75
CA LEU A 37 9.15 1.54 10.20
C LEU A 37 10.24 0.60 10.75
N LEU A 38 10.46 -0.54 10.10
CA LEU A 38 11.51 -1.49 10.50
C LEU A 38 12.91 -0.86 10.43
N TYR A 39 13.19 -0.09 9.38
CA TYR A 39 14.44 0.65 9.24
C TYR A 39 14.62 1.72 10.32
N LEU A 40 13.55 2.45 10.69
CA LEU A 40 13.62 3.41 11.78
C LEU A 40 13.87 2.71 13.13
N PHE A 41 13.23 1.57 13.38
CA PHE A 41 13.49 0.77 14.59
C PHE A 41 14.92 0.23 14.62
N SER A 42 15.46 -0.25 13.50
CA SER A 42 16.84 -0.72 13.45
C SER A 42 17.81 0.41 13.78
N ARG A 43 17.55 1.63 13.29
CA ARG A 43 18.38 2.81 13.58
C ARG A 43 18.31 3.27 15.04
N LEU A 44 17.22 2.98 15.74
CA LEU A 44 17.10 3.18 17.19
C LEU A 44 17.77 2.07 18.02
N GLY A 45 18.38 1.08 17.37
CA GLY A 45 19.05 -0.04 18.05
C GLY A 45 18.10 -1.13 18.55
N ALA A 46 16.92 -1.28 17.92
CA ALA A 46 16.01 -2.38 18.24
C ALA A 46 16.73 -3.73 18.06
N THR A 47 16.74 -4.52 19.13
CA THR A 47 17.47 -5.79 19.17
C THR A 47 16.96 -6.75 18.10
N GLY A 48 17.89 -7.30 17.30
CA GLY A 48 17.58 -8.24 16.23
C GLY A 48 17.25 -7.60 14.88
N LEU A 49 17.33 -6.27 14.76
CA LEU A 49 17.27 -5.56 13.48
C LEU A 49 18.62 -4.94 13.14
N ASP A 50 19.11 -5.21 11.93
CA ASP A 50 20.33 -4.61 11.38
C ASP A 50 19.96 -3.46 10.42
N PRO A 51 20.47 -2.23 10.63
CA PRO A 51 20.19 -1.11 9.75
C PRO A 51 20.58 -1.32 8.29
N ALA A 52 21.70 -1.99 8.01
CA ALA A 52 22.13 -2.23 6.63
C ALA A 52 21.17 -3.19 5.91
N HIS A 53 20.79 -4.27 6.59
CA HIS A 53 19.75 -5.19 6.12
C HIS A 53 18.40 -4.49 5.89
N CYS A 54 17.94 -3.66 6.84
CA CYS A 54 16.67 -2.95 6.69
C CYS A 54 16.70 -1.89 5.57
N ALA A 55 17.85 -1.26 5.33
CA ALA A 55 18.04 -0.38 4.17
C ALA A 55 17.97 -1.17 2.85
N ALA A 56 18.64 -2.32 2.77
CA ALA A 56 18.59 -3.18 1.57
C ALA A 56 17.17 -3.66 1.23
N ILE A 57 16.29 -3.83 2.23
CA ILE A 57 14.86 -4.13 2.01
C ILE A 57 14.14 -2.94 1.37
N LEU A 58 14.44 -1.70 1.81
CA LEU A 58 13.83 -0.49 1.24
C LEU A 58 14.29 -0.23 -0.19
N ASP A 59 15.54 -0.54 -0.49
CA ASP A 59 16.17 -0.33 -1.80
C ASP A 59 15.89 -1.49 -2.79
N ASP A 60 15.03 -2.46 -2.41
CA ASP A 60 14.70 -3.69 -3.17
C ASP A 60 15.92 -4.59 -3.50
N GLU A 61 17.04 -4.38 -2.80
CA GLU A 61 18.23 -5.25 -2.88
C GLU A 61 18.01 -6.57 -2.11
N GLU A 62 17.15 -6.54 -1.09
CA GLU A 62 16.71 -7.74 -0.37
C GLU A 62 15.19 -7.94 -0.40
N LYS A 63 14.77 -9.08 -0.96
CA LYS A 63 13.36 -9.40 -1.10
C LYS A 63 12.76 -9.94 0.20
N LYS A 64 11.76 -9.22 0.72
CA LYS A 64 10.81 -9.76 1.71
C LYS A 64 9.37 -9.55 1.24
N THR A 65 8.53 -10.55 1.48
CA THR A 65 7.09 -10.43 1.24
C THR A 65 6.44 -9.54 2.30
N ALA A 66 5.33 -8.88 1.96
CA ALA A 66 4.53 -8.09 2.90
C ALA A 66 4.21 -8.84 4.21
N GLY A 67 3.92 -10.15 4.13
CA GLY A 67 3.69 -10.99 5.30
C GLY A 67 4.93 -11.16 6.19
N GLN A 68 6.11 -11.32 5.58
CA GLN A 68 7.37 -11.40 6.33
C GLN A 68 7.72 -10.06 6.99
N LEU A 69 7.48 -8.94 6.32
CA LEU A 69 7.69 -7.60 6.89
C LEU A 69 6.78 -7.37 8.10
N ALA A 70 5.50 -7.71 8.00
CA ALA A 70 4.56 -7.57 9.09
C ALA A 70 4.90 -8.47 10.28
N GLN A 71 5.30 -9.72 10.04
CA GLN A 71 5.76 -10.62 11.10
C GLN A 71 7.01 -10.07 11.79
N LEU A 72 7.94 -9.48 11.04
CA LEU A 72 9.12 -8.85 11.61
C LEU A 72 8.70 -7.64 12.48
N LEU A 73 7.80 -6.80 11.98
CA LEU A 73 7.30 -5.65 12.74
C LEU A 73 6.65 -6.07 14.06
N GLN A 74 5.79 -7.10 14.04
CA GLN A 74 5.13 -7.63 15.25
C GLN A 74 6.11 -8.20 16.29
N LYS A 75 7.27 -8.73 15.86
CA LYS A 75 8.30 -9.22 16.79
C LYS A 75 9.01 -8.10 17.55
N HIS A 76 9.14 -6.93 16.93
CA HIS A 76 9.89 -5.81 17.49
C HIS A 76 8.98 -4.72 18.08
N LEU A 77 7.69 -4.73 17.76
CA LEU A 77 6.72 -3.74 18.23
C LEU A 77 5.64 -4.41 19.08
N ARG A 78 5.52 -3.98 20.35
CA ARG A 78 4.31 -4.24 21.13
C ARG A 78 3.20 -3.34 20.62
N ILE A 79 2.35 -3.89 19.76
CA ILE A 79 1.16 -3.22 19.25
C ILE A 79 -0.08 -3.61 20.06
N SER A 80 -1.12 -2.77 20.03
CA SER A 80 -2.42 -3.14 20.57
C SER A 80 -3.04 -4.27 19.75
N GLU A 81 -3.91 -5.06 20.36
CA GLU A 81 -4.68 -6.11 19.68
C GLU A 81 -5.45 -5.55 18.47
N ASP A 82 -6.00 -4.35 18.59
CA ASP A 82 -6.68 -3.65 17.49
C ASP A 82 -5.77 -3.40 16.27
N LEU A 83 -4.51 -2.99 16.52
CA LEU A 83 -3.55 -2.75 15.44
C LEU A 83 -3.03 -4.06 14.86
N GLU A 84 -2.88 -5.09 15.68
CA GLU A 84 -2.51 -6.43 15.21
C GLU A 84 -3.59 -7.01 14.29
N GLU A 85 -4.86 -6.92 14.69
CA GLU A 85 -5.99 -7.36 13.88
C GLU A 85 -6.11 -6.50 12.61
N GLY A 86 -5.90 -5.19 12.73
CA GLY A 86 -5.84 -4.25 11.60
C GLY A 86 -4.78 -4.63 10.57
N LEU A 87 -3.57 -4.94 11.03
CA LEU A 87 -2.44 -5.38 10.20
C LEU A 87 -2.76 -6.70 9.49
N ALA A 88 -3.30 -7.68 10.21
CA ALA A 88 -3.71 -8.96 9.63
C ALA A 88 -4.82 -8.79 8.58
N LYS A 89 -5.82 -7.93 8.83
CA LYS A 89 -6.88 -7.59 7.86
C LYS A 89 -6.31 -6.89 6.62
N ALA A 90 -5.42 -5.93 6.79
CA ALA A 90 -4.77 -5.22 5.69
C ALA A 90 -3.92 -6.16 4.82
N LEU A 91 -3.15 -7.08 5.41
CA LEU A 91 -2.38 -8.08 4.67
C LEU A 91 -3.27 -9.02 3.86
N ARG A 92 -4.40 -9.48 4.43
CA ARG A 92 -5.38 -10.29 3.70
C ARG A 92 -5.99 -9.51 2.54
N ALA A 93 -6.37 -8.25 2.76
CA ALA A 93 -6.90 -7.38 1.72
C ALA A 93 -5.89 -7.14 0.60
N ARG A 94 -4.64 -6.83 0.94
CA ARG A 94 -3.52 -6.69 -0.01
C ARG A 94 -3.32 -7.97 -0.82
N ASN A 95 -3.28 -9.12 -0.17
CA ASN A 95 -3.07 -10.39 -0.88
C ASN A 95 -4.22 -10.70 -1.84
N CYS A 96 -5.45 -10.38 -1.44
CA CYS A 96 -6.60 -10.45 -2.34
C CYS A 96 -6.40 -9.52 -3.54
N LEU A 97 -6.17 -8.22 -3.30
CA LEU A 97 -6.03 -7.20 -4.34
C LEU A 97 -4.90 -7.51 -5.34
N VAL A 98 -3.73 -7.92 -4.86
CA VAL A 98 -2.53 -8.09 -5.69
C VAL A 98 -2.55 -9.42 -6.45
N HIS A 99 -3.00 -10.51 -5.82
CA HIS A 99 -2.81 -11.86 -6.37
C HIS A 99 -4.07 -12.53 -6.86
N ARG A 100 -5.25 -12.13 -6.37
CA ARG A 100 -6.48 -12.92 -6.54
C ARG A 100 -7.63 -12.17 -7.18
N PHE A 101 -7.82 -10.90 -6.87
CA PHE A 101 -9.07 -10.20 -7.14
C PHE A 101 -9.46 -10.24 -8.63
N LEU A 102 -8.54 -9.92 -9.53
CA LEU A 102 -8.83 -9.92 -10.97
C LEU A 102 -9.03 -11.33 -11.52
N ILE A 103 -8.30 -12.33 -10.99
CA ILE A 103 -8.38 -13.72 -11.42
C ILE A 103 -9.71 -14.33 -10.99
N ASP A 104 -10.06 -14.16 -9.71
CA ASP A 104 -11.28 -14.72 -9.11
C ASP A 104 -12.55 -14.06 -9.68
N ASN A 105 -12.44 -12.91 -10.35
CA ASN A 105 -13.57 -12.16 -10.92
C ASN A 105 -13.54 -12.03 -12.45
N VAL A 106 -12.74 -12.82 -13.16
CA VAL A 106 -12.55 -12.66 -14.62
C VAL A 106 -13.87 -12.70 -15.40
N GLU A 107 -14.81 -13.57 -14.99
CA GLU A 107 -16.13 -13.69 -15.62
C GLU A 107 -16.99 -12.46 -15.33
N ARG A 108 -17.03 -12.01 -14.07
CA ARG A 108 -17.78 -10.82 -13.64
C ARG A 108 -17.25 -9.55 -14.32
N MET A 109 -15.95 -9.48 -14.60
CA MET A 109 -15.35 -8.34 -15.31
C MET A 109 -15.84 -8.20 -16.75
N LEU A 110 -16.33 -9.27 -17.39
CA LEU A 110 -16.92 -9.21 -18.72
C LEU A 110 -18.36 -8.68 -18.70
N GLU A 111 -19.01 -8.70 -17.54
CA GLU A 111 -20.39 -8.25 -17.37
C GLU A 111 -20.47 -6.80 -16.88
N VAL A 112 -20.78 -5.86 -17.77
CA VAL A 112 -20.85 -4.41 -17.44
C VAL A 112 -21.75 -4.11 -16.22
N ARG A 113 -22.83 -4.88 -16.02
CA ARG A 113 -23.74 -4.72 -14.87
C ARG A 113 -23.08 -5.02 -13.52
N GLU A 114 -22.00 -5.82 -13.49
CA GLU A 114 -21.26 -6.18 -12.28
C GLU A 114 -20.18 -5.15 -11.92
N HIS A 115 -19.86 -4.21 -12.83
CA HIS A 115 -18.70 -3.32 -12.68
C HIS A 115 -18.80 -2.44 -11.45
N ASP A 116 -19.97 -1.86 -11.18
CA ASP A 116 -20.18 -1.04 -9.99
C ASP A 116 -19.98 -1.84 -8.68
N ALA A 117 -20.38 -3.12 -8.68
CA ALA A 117 -20.17 -4.01 -7.54
C ALA A 117 -18.67 -4.33 -7.36
N LEU A 118 -17.98 -4.69 -8.45
CA LEU A 118 -16.53 -4.95 -8.43
C LEU A 118 -15.73 -3.72 -7.97
N ILE A 119 -16.05 -2.54 -8.48
CA ILE A 119 -15.44 -1.27 -8.06
C ILE A 119 -15.64 -1.04 -6.55
N LYS A 120 -16.86 -1.28 -6.05
CA LYS A 120 -17.17 -1.15 -4.63
C LYS A 120 -16.38 -2.16 -3.78
N GLU A 121 -16.22 -3.39 -4.24
CA GLU A 121 -15.42 -4.42 -3.59
C GLU A 121 -13.94 -4.02 -3.52
N ILE A 122 -13.35 -3.57 -4.64
CA ILE A 122 -11.96 -3.07 -4.69
C ILE A 122 -11.79 -1.92 -3.69
N ARG A 123 -12.68 -0.92 -3.72
CA ARG A 123 -12.63 0.23 -2.80
C ARG A 123 -12.74 -0.16 -1.33
N GLY A 124 -13.52 -1.19 -1.01
CA GLY A 124 -13.61 -1.74 0.34
C GLY A 124 -12.31 -2.36 0.82
N LEU A 125 -11.66 -3.16 -0.03
CA LEU A 125 -10.35 -3.75 0.25
C LEU A 125 -9.27 -2.66 0.38
N ARG A 126 -9.25 -1.68 -0.52
CA ARG A 126 -8.36 -0.51 -0.46
C ARG A 126 -8.51 0.26 0.85
N SER A 127 -9.75 0.54 1.24
CA SER A 127 -10.05 1.25 2.50
C SER A 127 -9.51 0.51 3.72
N THR A 128 -9.48 -0.83 3.68
CA THR A 128 -8.91 -1.67 4.75
C THR A 128 -7.39 -1.47 4.85
N VAL A 129 -6.69 -1.50 3.71
CA VAL A 129 -5.23 -1.27 3.64
C VAL A 129 -4.91 0.16 4.11
N GLN A 130 -5.58 1.16 3.54
CA GLN A 130 -5.35 2.57 3.88
C GLN A 130 -5.63 2.88 5.35
N ARG A 131 -6.63 2.24 5.97
CA ARG A 131 -6.93 2.45 7.40
C ARG A 131 -5.78 1.97 8.28
N CYS A 132 -5.23 0.79 7.99
CA CYS A 132 -4.08 0.28 8.72
C CYS A 132 -2.85 1.18 8.51
N GLN A 133 -2.59 1.61 7.27
CA GLN A 133 -1.51 2.57 6.98
C GLN A 133 -1.64 3.85 7.82
N LYS A 134 -2.85 4.44 7.89
CA LYS A 134 -3.12 5.63 8.71
C LYS A 134 -2.87 5.43 10.20
N GLN A 135 -3.00 4.19 10.70
CA GLN A 135 -2.66 3.86 12.09
C GLN A 135 -1.15 3.72 12.29
N LEU A 136 -0.41 3.28 11.27
CA LEU A 136 1.05 3.12 11.30
C LEU A 136 1.80 4.44 11.09
N ASP A 137 1.25 5.35 10.26
CA ASP A 137 1.86 6.62 9.89
C ASP A 137 2.35 7.47 11.09
N PRO A 138 1.59 7.67 12.18
CA PRO A 138 2.04 8.47 13.32
C PRO A 138 3.32 7.93 13.96
N PHE A 139 3.50 6.61 13.99
CA PHE A 139 4.73 5.99 14.51
C PHE A 139 5.91 6.29 13.60
N ALA A 140 5.74 6.14 12.28
CA ALA A 140 6.81 6.43 11.32
C ALA A 140 7.24 7.89 11.41
N ARG A 141 6.28 8.81 11.51
CA ARG A 141 6.54 10.25 11.67
C ARG A 141 7.30 10.57 12.95
N ALA A 142 6.85 10.05 14.08
CA ALA A 142 7.49 10.31 15.38
C ALA A 142 8.94 9.80 15.41
N LEU A 143 9.19 8.60 14.87
CA LEU A 143 10.52 8.01 14.84
C LEU A 143 11.44 8.73 13.84
N ALA A 144 10.94 9.07 12.64
CA ALA A 144 11.70 9.84 11.66
C ALA A 144 12.08 11.23 12.19
N GLN A 145 11.14 11.93 12.85
CA GLN A 145 11.41 13.22 13.47
C GLN A 145 12.48 13.10 14.56
N SER A 146 12.43 12.06 15.38
CA SER A 146 13.41 11.82 16.45
C SER A 146 14.82 11.47 15.92
N LEU A 147 14.91 10.78 14.78
CA LEU A 147 16.19 10.31 14.22
C LEU A 147 16.85 11.32 13.29
N ASP A 148 16.06 11.95 12.42
CA ASP A 148 16.56 12.74 11.29
C ASP A 148 16.29 14.25 11.46
N GLY A 149 15.57 14.65 12.51
CA GLY A 149 15.13 16.04 12.70
C GLY A 149 14.19 16.52 11.59
N ALA A 150 13.72 15.63 10.73
CA ALA A 150 12.88 15.94 9.59
C ALA A 150 11.47 16.30 10.08
N SER A 151 11.01 17.49 9.72
CA SER A 151 9.59 17.86 9.84
C SER A 151 8.81 17.16 8.74
N PHE A 152 8.24 16.00 9.05
CA PHE A 152 7.40 15.24 8.12
C PHE A 152 6.23 16.08 7.57
N ASP A 153 5.79 17.10 8.33
CA ASP A 153 4.75 18.04 7.90
C ASP A 153 5.19 18.91 6.73
N MET A 154 6.49 19.26 6.62
CA MET A 154 7.02 19.97 5.46
C MET A 154 6.98 19.10 4.21
N TRP A 155 7.47 17.85 4.27
CA TRP A 155 7.48 16.95 3.12
C TRP A 155 6.07 16.53 2.69
N ALA A 156 5.16 16.31 3.64
CA ALA A 156 3.76 16.02 3.33
C ALA A 156 3.05 17.22 2.70
N SER A 157 3.36 18.45 3.14
CA SER A 157 2.84 19.68 2.53
C SER A 157 3.40 19.88 1.13
N GLU A 158 4.70 19.68 0.92
CA GLU A 158 5.35 19.76 -0.40
C GLU A 158 4.79 18.72 -1.38
N ALA A 159 4.64 17.47 -0.96
CA ALA A 159 4.05 16.42 -1.78
C ALA A 159 2.59 16.75 -2.14
N LYS A 160 1.79 17.22 -1.17
CA LYS A 160 0.40 17.63 -1.41
C LYS A 160 0.33 18.83 -2.35
N GLU A 161 1.19 19.82 -2.18
CA GLU A 161 1.29 20.96 -3.08
C GLU A 161 1.70 20.53 -4.49
N GLN A 162 2.64 19.59 -4.62
CA GLN A 162 3.07 19.07 -5.90
C GLN A 162 1.93 18.34 -6.61
N PHE A 163 1.18 17.48 -5.90
CA PHE A 163 -0.03 16.85 -6.44
C PHE A 163 -1.13 17.85 -6.83
N LEU A 164 -1.28 18.96 -6.09
CA LEU A 164 -2.26 20.01 -6.42
C LEU A 164 -1.81 20.91 -7.57
N ARG A 165 -0.49 21.07 -7.78
CA ARG A 165 0.09 21.83 -8.89
C ARG A 165 0.12 21.04 -10.19
N ASP A 166 0.20 19.72 -10.12
CA ASP A 166 0.25 18.83 -11.29
C ASP A 166 -1.17 18.50 -11.83
N THR A 167 -2.00 19.54 -12.00
CA THR A 167 -3.25 19.48 -12.75
C THR A 167 -2.99 19.61 -14.25
N ARG A 168 -2.13 18.74 -14.80
CA ARG A 168 -2.10 18.57 -16.26
C ARG A 168 -3.29 17.69 -16.64
N GLU A 169 -4.28 18.30 -17.29
CA GLU A 169 -5.34 17.60 -18.00
C GLU A 169 -4.69 16.58 -18.95
N HIS A 170 -4.99 15.30 -18.74
CA HIS A 170 -4.69 14.20 -19.66
C HIS A 170 -5.97 13.80 -20.39
#